data_AF-A0A1Q3ANA2-F1
#
_entry.id   AF-A0A1Q3ANA2-F1
#
_cell.length_a   1.000
_cell.length_b   1.000
_cell.length_c   1.000
_cell.angle_alpha   90.00
_cell.angle_beta   90.00
_cell.angle_gamma   90.00
#
_symmetry.space_group_name_H-M   'P 1'
#
loop_
_entity.id
_entity.type
_entity.pdbx_description
1 polymer ?
#
loop_
_entity_poly.entity_id
_entity_poly.type
_entity_poly.pdbx_seq_one_letter_code
_entity_poly.pdbx_strand_id
1 'polypeptide(L)'
;ITYKGTNQVNESKISMLVHEYELFMMHDNENISEMFTRFTTIINSLKNLGKTYPNQDLVRKILRQTKKKKTMVATWSDSDYSSSDGERDGEEANIAFMEIENEEEEKVKFSFDELQTAYEKL
;
A
#
# COMPACT_ATOMS: atom_id res chain seq x y z
N ILE A 1 -24.06 -10.77 -33.44
CA ILE A 1 -23.81 -11.13 -32.03
C ILE A 1 -22.88 -10.06 -31.46
N THR A 2 -23.40 -9.22 -30.57
CA THR A 2 -22.79 -7.95 -30.14
C THR A 2 -21.76 -8.18 -29.04
N TYR A 3 -20.47 -8.31 -29.39
CA TYR A 3 -19.38 -8.63 -28.45
C TYR A 3 -18.45 -7.42 -28.15
N LYS A 4 -18.98 -6.19 -28.19
CA LYS A 4 -18.17 -4.98 -27.94
C LYS A 4 -18.43 -4.32 -26.58
N GLY A 5 -19.60 -4.56 -25.98
CA GLY A 5 -19.97 -3.98 -24.68
C GLY A 5 -19.30 -4.65 -23.48
N THR A 6 -19.12 -5.97 -23.51
CA THR A 6 -18.57 -6.73 -22.37
C THR A 6 -17.09 -6.42 -22.11
N ASN A 7 -16.29 -6.22 -23.17
CA ASN A 7 -14.88 -5.87 -23.03
C ASN A 7 -14.67 -4.45 -22.51
N GLN A 8 -15.45 -3.47 -23.00
CA GLN A 8 -15.31 -2.08 -22.55
C GLN A 8 -15.72 -1.89 -21.08
N VAL A 9 -16.76 -2.60 -20.63
CA VAL A 9 -17.16 -2.62 -19.20
C VAL A 9 -16.07 -3.24 -18.34
N ASN A 10 -15.44 -4.32 -18.80
CA ASN A 10 -14.34 -4.96 -18.07
C ASN A 10 -13.11 -4.07 -17.99
N GLU A 11 -12.74 -3.40 -19.07
CA GLU A 11 -11.63 -2.44 -19.09
C GLU A 11 -11.87 -1.28 -18.10
N SER A 12 -13.08 -0.74 -18.06
CA SER A 12 -13.44 0.31 -17.09
C SER A 12 -13.32 -0.18 -15.65
N LYS A 13 -13.76 -1.41 -15.35
CA LYS A 13 -13.64 -2.01 -14.01
C LYS A 13 -12.18 -2.25 -13.62
N ILE A 14 -11.37 -2.76 -14.55
CA ILE A 14 -9.93 -2.92 -14.33
C ILE A 14 -9.32 -1.55 -14.02
N SER A 15 -9.61 -0.51 -14.80
CA SER A 15 -9.08 0.83 -14.59
C SER A 15 -9.44 1.38 -13.20
N MET A 16 -10.69 1.22 -12.77
CA MET A 16 -11.14 1.66 -11.45
C MET A 16 -10.41 0.93 -10.33
N LEU A 17 -10.32 -0.40 -10.41
CA LEU A 17 -9.64 -1.22 -9.38
C LEU A 17 -8.12 -0.98 -9.36
N VAL A 18 -7.50 -0.72 -10.52
CA VAL A 18 -6.09 -0.34 -10.59
C VAL A 18 -5.87 1.00 -9.89
N HIS A 19 -6.74 1.97 -10.13
CA HIS A 19 -6.66 3.26 -9.46
C HIS A 19 -6.83 3.11 -7.94
N GLU A 20 -7.79 2.29 -7.50
CA GLU A 20 -7.97 1.97 -6.08
C GLU A 20 -6.75 1.29 -5.46
N TYR A 21 -6.12 0.36 -6.19
CA TYR A 21 -4.85 -0.27 -5.79
C TYR A 21 -3.70 0.75 -5.71
N GLU A 22 -3.59 1.66 -6.67
CA GLU A 22 -2.53 2.68 -6.71
C GLU A 22 -2.65 3.64 -5.54
N LEU A 23 -3.86 4.13 -5.27
CA LEU A 23 -4.18 5.02 -4.15
C LEU A 23 -4.41 4.31 -2.81
N PHE A 24 -4.24 2.98 -2.76
CA PHE A 24 -4.49 2.21 -1.55
C PHE A 24 -3.63 2.70 -0.39
N MET A 25 -4.29 3.15 0.67
CA MET A 25 -3.70 3.56 1.95
C MET A 25 -4.57 3.05 3.10
N MET A 26 -3.94 2.80 4.25
CA MET A 26 -4.64 2.45 5.48
C MET A 26 -5.39 3.69 5.99
N HIS A 27 -6.66 3.51 6.37
CA HIS A 27 -7.43 4.61 6.95
C HIS A 27 -7.11 4.79 8.44
N ASP A 28 -7.39 5.96 9.00
CA ASP A 28 -7.09 6.26 10.41
C ASP A 28 -7.81 5.31 11.36
N ASN A 29 -9.10 5.08 11.11
CA ASN A 29 -10.00 4.26 11.92
C ASN A 29 -10.05 2.78 11.51
N GLU A 30 -9.20 2.38 10.57
CA GLU A 30 -9.14 1.01 10.08
C GLU A 30 -8.03 0.24 10.81
N ASN A 31 -8.33 -0.99 11.23
CA ASN A 31 -7.31 -1.87 11.80
C ASN A 31 -6.52 -2.60 10.70
N ILE A 32 -5.39 -3.22 11.07
CA ILE A 32 -4.51 -3.85 10.08
C ILE A 32 -5.24 -4.99 9.34
N SER A 33 -6.03 -5.81 10.03
CA SER A 33 -6.79 -6.91 9.42
C SER A 33 -7.83 -6.43 8.41
N GLU A 34 -8.56 -5.35 8.73
CA GLU A 34 -9.52 -4.70 7.82
C GLU A 34 -8.83 -4.13 6.58
N MET A 35 -7.68 -3.48 6.76
CA MET A 35 -6.85 -3.00 5.66
C MET A 35 -6.43 -4.15 4.74
N PHE A 36 -5.92 -5.25 5.30
CA PHE A 36 -5.56 -6.45 4.52
C PHE A 36 -6.75 -7.02 3.77
N THR A 37 -7.91 -7.12 4.42
CA THR A 37 -9.14 -7.63 3.80
C THR A 37 -9.54 -6.83 2.56
N ARG A 38 -9.49 -5.50 2.64
CA ARG A 38 -9.75 -4.63 1.48
C ARG A 38 -8.72 -4.80 0.39
N PHE A 39 -7.44 -4.84 0.74
CA PHE A 39 -6.38 -5.06 -0.23
C PHE A 39 -6.57 -6.38 -0.98
N THR A 40 -6.80 -7.48 -0.25
CA THR A 40 -7.08 -8.80 -0.82
C THR A 40 -8.33 -8.78 -1.70
N THR A 41 -9.37 -8.03 -1.33
CA THR A 41 -10.58 -7.88 -2.16
C THR A 41 -10.28 -7.22 -3.51
N ILE A 42 -9.45 -6.17 -3.52
CA ILE A 42 -9.03 -5.49 -4.77
C ILE A 42 -8.19 -6.44 -5.63
N ILE A 43 -7.21 -7.13 -5.05
CA ILE A 43 -6.33 -8.06 -5.78
C ILE A 43 -7.11 -9.24 -6.36
N ASN A 44 -8.04 -9.82 -5.60
CA ASN A 44 -8.90 -10.90 -6.09
C ASN A 44 -9.82 -10.43 -7.22
N SER A 45 -10.36 -9.21 -7.12
CA SER A 45 -11.18 -8.62 -8.17
C SER A 45 -10.38 -8.39 -9.45
N LEU A 46 -9.16 -7.88 -9.35
CA LEU A 46 -8.25 -7.70 -10.49
C LEU A 46 -7.87 -9.05 -11.12
N LYS A 47 -7.54 -10.05 -10.28
CA LYS A 47 -7.23 -11.42 -10.73
C LYS A 47 -8.38 -12.05 -11.51
N ASN A 48 -9.61 -11.89 -11.04
CA ASN A 48 -10.81 -12.37 -11.73
C ASN A 48 -11.05 -11.69 -13.09
N LEU A 49 -10.55 -10.46 -13.25
CA LEU A 49 -10.59 -9.72 -14.52
C LEU A 49 -9.36 -9.96 -15.41
N GLY A 50 -8.45 -10.85 -15.00
CA GLY A 50 -7.25 -11.23 -15.77
C GLY A 50 -6.02 -10.36 -15.51
N LYS A 51 -6.07 -9.43 -14.55
CA LYS A 51 -4.91 -8.62 -14.14
C LYS A 51 -4.33 -9.15 -12.84
N THR A 52 -3.12 -9.71 -12.91
CA THR A 52 -2.41 -10.26 -11.75
C THR A 52 -1.18 -9.43 -11.41
N TYR A 53 -0.78 -9.49 -10.14
CA TYR A 53 0.44 -8.83 -9.66
C TYR A 53 1.38 -9.87 -9.05
N PRO A 54 2.71 -9.70 -9.20
CA PRO A 54 3.68 -10.54 -8.51
C PRO A 54 3.51 -10.43 -6.98
N ASN A 55 3.66 -11.55 -6.26
CA ASN A 55 3.58 -11.56 -4.80
C ASN A 55 4.54 -10.56 -4.14
N GLN A 56 5.74 -10.39 -4.71
CA GLN A 56 6.71 -9.41 -4.21
C GLN A 56 6.17 -7.98 -4.23
N ASP A 57 5.45 -7.59 -5.27
CA ASP A 57 4.90 -6.25 -5.40
C ASP A 57 3.73 -6.02 -4.44
N LEU A 58 2.92 -7.06 -4.21
CA LEU A 58 1.84 -7.03 -3.22
C LEU A 58 2.39 -6.84 -1.80
N VAL A 59 3.40 -7.64 -1.44
CA VAL A 59 4.07 -7.58 -0.13
C VAL A 59 4.73 -6.22 0.08
N ARG A 60 5.49 -5.72 -0.90
CA ARG A 60 6.11 -4.38 -0.84
C ARG A 60 5.07 -3.29 -0.66
N LYS A 61 3.95 -3.35 -1.39
CA LYS A 61 2.88 -2.35 -1.33
C LYS A 61 2.27 -2.27 0.06
N ILE A 62 1.89 -3.40 0.65
CA ILE A 62 1.33 -3.44 2.01
C ILE A 62 2.35 -3.01 3.06
N LEU A 63 3.60 -3.49 2.94
CA LEU A 63 4.64 -3.17 3.91
C LEU A 63 4.93 -1.67 3.92
N ARG A 64 4.95 -1.02 2.75
CA ARG A 64 5.10 0.43 2.64
C ARG A 64 3.97 1.18 3.34
N GLN A 65 2.71 0.75 3.17
CA GLN A 65 1.58 1.42 3.83
C GLN A 65 1.59 1.25 5.35
N THR A 66 1.96 0.08 5.84
CA THR A 66 2.05 -0.19 7.28
C THR A 66 3.25 0.50 7.94
N LYS A 67 4.41 0.56 7.28
CA LYS A 67 5.58 1.35 7.74
C LYS A 67 5.24 2.84 7.84
N LYS A 68 4.60 3.42 6.82
CA LYS A 68 4.21 4.85 6.83
C LYS A 68 3.30 5.20 8.01
N LYS A 69 2.28 4.39 8.32
CA LYS A 69 1.41 4.64 9.49
C LYS A 69 2.19 4.61 10.80
N LYS A 70 3.13 3.67 10.96
CA LYS A 70 3.98 3.58 12.17
C LYS A 70 4.89 4.80 12.32
N THR A 71 5.55 5.25 11.25
CA THR A 71 6.45 6.41 11.29
C THR A 71 5.70 7.70 11.61
N MET A 72 4.52 7.91 11.01
CA MET A 72 3.68 9.08 11.32
C MET A 72 3.30 9.13 12.82
N VAL A 73 2.91 8.00 13.41
CA VAL A 73 2.57 7.89 14.84
C VAL A 73 3.78 8.21 15.73
N ALA A 74 4.98 7.75 15.35
CA ALA A 74 6.21 8.02 16.10
C ALA A 74 6.58 9.52 16.08
N THR A 75 6.54 10.17 14.91
CA THR A 75 6.89 11.60 14.79
C THR A 75 5.95 12.54 15.55
N TRP A 76 4.68 12.17 15.74
CA TRP A 76 3.74 12.98 16.53
C TRP A 76 3.95 12.81 18.04
N SER A 77 4.43 11.63 18.45
CA SER A 77 4.69 11.34 19.87
C SER A 77 5.93 12.05 20.41
N ASP A 78 6.87 12.47 19.55
CA ASP A 78 8.10 13.20 19.93
C ASP A 78 7.95 14.73 19.89
N SER A 79 6.74 15.27 19.74
CA SER A 79 6.52 16.73 19.74
C SER A 79 6.41 17.35 21.14
N ASP A 80 7.45 17.17 21.95
CA ASP A 80 7.81 18.18 22.96
C ASP A 80 8.55 19.32 22.24
N TYR A 81 7.84 20.44 22.09
CA TYR A 81 8.25 21.74 21.58
C TYR A 81 9.77 22.00 21.39
N SER A 82 10.23 22.04 20.14
CA SER A 82 11.25 23.00 19.71
C SER A 82 10.96 23.48 18.30
N SER A 83 10.35 24.66 18.23
CA SER A 83 10.25 25.46 17.02
C SER A 83 11.67 25.91 16.62
N SER A 84 12.12 25.48 15.45
CA SER A 84 13.14 26.23 14.71
C SER A 84 12.72 26.29 13.26
N ASP A 85 12.24 27.48 12.91
CA ASP A 85 11.98 27.99 11.59
C ASP A 85 13.15 27.70 10.63
N GLY A 86 12.82 27.32 9.40
CA GLY A 86 13.80 26.91 8.40
C GLY A 86 13.14 26.31 7.18
N GLU A 87 12.70 27.18 6.27
CA GLU A 87 12.30 26.84 4.91
C GLU A 87 13.29 25.86 4.27
N ARG A 88 12.84 24.69 3.83
CA ARG A 88 13.60 23.79 2.96
C ARG A 88 12.69 22.79 2.25
N ASP A 89 12.56 23.03 0.94
CA ASP A 89 12.59 22.05 -0.14
C ASP A 89 11.90 20.69 0.10
N GLY A 90 10.72 20.52 -0.52
CA GLY A 90 9.95 19.28 -0.53
C GLY A 90 10.56 18.12 -1.35
N GLU A 91 11.75 18.28 -1.93
CA GLU A 91 12.50 17.23 -2.62
C GLU A 91 13.47 16.50 -1.66
N GLU A 92 14.02 17.20 -0.66
CA GLU A 92 15.02 16.67 0.28
C GLU A 92 14.40 15.65 1.25
N ALA A 93 13.15 15.87 1.69
CA ALA A 93 12.39 14.90 2.48
C ALA A 93 12.10 13.62 1.68
N ASN A 94 11.78 13.73 0.39
CA ASN A 94 11.51 12.57 -0.47
C ASN A 94 12.78 11.74 -0.72
N ILE A 95 13.94 12.38 -0.85
CA ILE A 95 15.23 11.68 -0.96
C ILE A 95 15.55 10.96 0.36
N ALA A 96 15.41 11.64 1.50
CA ALA A 96 15.63 11.02 2.82
C ALA A 96 14.65 9.84 3.09
N PHE A 97 13.39 9.96 2.66
CA PHE A 97 12.43 8.86 2.72
C PHE A 97 12.79 7.69 1.78
N MET A 98 13.24 7.96 0.55
CA MET A 98 13.75 6.92 -0.36
C MET A 98 15.03 6.26 0.15
N GLU A 99 15.89 7.01 0.84
CA GLU A 99 17.18 6.53 1.34
C GLU A 99 17.00 5.65 2.58
N ILE A 100 16.02 5.94 3.45
CA ILE A 100 15.56 5.03 4.51
C ILE A 100 14.87 3.79 3.92
N GLU A 101 14.13 3.91 2.80
CA GLU A 101 13.50 2.76 2.13
C GLU A 101 14.51 1.80 1.47
N ASN A 102 15.75 2.24 1.20
CA ASN A 102 16.74 1.48 0.43
C ASN A 102 17.71 0.63 1.27
N GLU A 103 17.87 0.88 2.57
CA GLU A 103 18.78 0.08 3.43
C GLU A 103 18.10 -1.15 4.08
N GLU A 104 16.76 -1.17 4.16
CA GLU A 104 15.99 -2.34 4.62
C GLU A 104 15.43 -3.20 3.47
N GLU A 105 16.22 -3.43 2.41
CA GLU A 105 16.05 -4.61 1.54
C GLU A 105 16.36 -5.91 2.31
N GLU A 106 15.92 -6.01 3.56
CA GLU A 106 15.88 -7.27 4.29
C GLU A 106 14.87 -8.15 3.57
N LYS A 107 15.39 -8.93 2.60
CA LYS A 107 14.80 -10.12 1.97
C LYS A 107 13.47 -10.51 2.60
N VAL A 108 12.39 -9.82 2.24
CA VAL A 108 11.05 -10.24 2.64
C VAL A 108 10.73 -11.42 1.74
N LYS A 109 11.19 -12.61 2.16
CA LYS A 109 10.94 -13.90 1.51
C LYS A 109 9.52 -14.41 1.76
N PHE A 110 8.71 -13.64 2.48
CA PHE A 110 7.36 -14.03 2.82
C PHE A 110 6.45 -13.94 1.59
N SER A 111 5.62 -14.96 1.40
CA SER A 111 4.50 -14.87 0.48
C SER A 111 3.46 -13.87 1.02
N PHE A 112 2.67 -13.29 0.11
CA PHE A 112 1.50 -12.52 0.48
C PHE A 112 0.57 -13.32 1.41
N ASP A 113 0.41 -14.62 1.13
CA ASP A 113 -0.44 -15.52 1.92
C ASP A 113 0.08 -15.72 3.35
N GLU A 114 1.40 -15.80 3.52
CA GLU A 114 2.04 -15.93 4.85
C GLU A 114 1.86 -14.66 5.66
N LEU A 115 2.01 -13.50 5.00
CA LEU A 115 1.80 -12.18 5.59
C LEU A 115 0.34 -12.04 6.05
N GLN A 116 -0.62 -12.33 5.18
CA GLN A 116 -2.04 -12.27 5.51
C GLN A 116 -2.37 -13.19 6.70
N THR A 117 -1.88 -14.44 6.68
CA THR A 117 -2.09 -15.40 7.77
C THR A 117 -1.51 -14.90 9.10
N ALA A 118 -0.36 -14.22 9.09
CA ALA A 118 0.24 -13.67 10.29
C ALA A 118 -0.60 -12.54 10.90
N TYR A 119 -1.15 -11.66 10.07
CA TYR A 119 -1.97 -10.53 10.53
C TYR A 119 -3.40 -10.93 10.92
N GLU A 120 -3.94 -12.02 10.37
CA GLU A 120 -5.22 -12.59 10.84
C GLU A 120 -5.14 -13.20 12.25
N LYS A 121 -3.93 -13.51 12.74
CA LYS A 121 -3.68 -14.11 14.06
C LYS A 121 -3.33 -13.10 15.15
N LEU A 122 -3.24 -11.81 14.79
CA LEU A 122 -2.79 -10.71 15.64
C LEU A 122 -4.00 -10.03 16.28
#